data_AF-A0A528IVN1-F1
#
_entry.id   AF-A0A528IVN1-F1
#
_cell.length_a   1.000
_cell.length_b   1.000
_cell.length_c   1.000
_cell.angle_alpha   90.00
_cell.angle_beta   90.00
_cell.angle_gamma   90.00
#
_symmetry.space_group_name_H-M   'P 1'
#
loop_
_entity.id
_entity.type
_entity.pdbx_description
1 polymer ?
#
loop_
_entity_poly.entity_id
_entity_poly.type
_entity_poly.pdbx_seq_one_letter_code
_entity_poly.pdbx_strand_id
1 'polypeptide(L)'
;MRHFRTRRYGPFEDTRRKRLALARKQRLEREKLPLFSEMIAEEQPDADTVMAQRAEQAVIWEQNTRGRRAANWRRARSRLFAYGDNIRRNPAGTLE
;
A
#
# COMPACT_ATOMS: atom_id res chain seq x y z
N MET A 1 -19.57 12.34 12.01
CA MET A 1 -18.20 11.83 11.74
C MET A 1 -17.29 13.02 11.46
N ARG A 2 -16.19 13.17 12.20
CA ARG A 2 -15.24 14.27 12.00
C ARG A 2 -14.16 13.80 11.01
N HIS A 3 -14.08 14.44 9.85
CA HIS A 3 -13.02 14.18 8.88
C HIS A 3 -11.71 14.81 9.39
N PHE A 4 -10.77 13.98 9.82
CA PHE A 4 -9.42 14.44 10.15
C PHE A 4 -8.64 14.65 8.86
N ARG A 5 -7.98 15.81 8.72
CA ARG A 5 -6.99 16.02 7.67
C ARG A 5 -5.78 15.15 7.98
N THR A 6 -5.63 14.06 7.24
CA THR A 6 -4.42 13.25 7.30
C THR A 6 -3.26 14.02 6.65
N ARG A 7 -2.06 13.90 7.24
CA ARG A 7 -0.85 14.53 6.69
C ARG A 7 -0.64 14.02 5.26
N ARG A 8 -0.31 14.92 4.34
CA ARG A 8 0.00 14.57 2.96
C ARG A 8 1.16 13.56 2.96
N TYR A 9 1.06 12.51 2.15
CA TYR A 9 2.11 11.49 2.06
C TYR A 9 3.40 12.16 1.54
N GLY A 10 4.49 12.00 2.29
CA GLY A 10 5.82 12.49 1.93
C GLY A 10 6.69 11.39 1.31
N PRO A 11 7.93 11.69 0.93
CA PRO A 11 8.88 10.67 0.47
C PRO A 11 9.10 9.59 1.54
N PHE A 12 9.64 8.43 1.13
CA PHE A 12 9.96 7.37 2.07
C PHE A 12 11.02 7.84 3.08
N GLU A 13 10.65 7.88 4.35
CA GLU A 13 11.58 8.19 5.44
C GLU A 13 12.12 6.90 6.07
N ASP A 14 13.43 6.72 6.12
CA ASP A 14 14.02 5.68 6.96
C ASP A 14 13.87 6.10 8.45
N THR A 15 13.22 5.25 9.24
CA THR A 15 12.94 5.54 10.64
C THR A 15 13.39 4.39 11.52
N ARG A 16 13.78 4.70 12.76
CA ARG A 16 14.12 3.70 13.78
C ARG A 16 13.06 2.59 13.88
N ARG A 17 11.77 2.94 13.81
CA ARG A 17 10.67 1.97 13.85
C ARG A 17 10.71 0.99 12.68
N LYS A 18 11.02 1.45 11.46
CA LYS A 18 11.14 0.59 10.27
C LYS A 18 12.33 -0.36 10.38
N ARG A 19 13.46 0.12 10.88
CA ARG A 19 14.65 -0.71 11.15
C ARG A 19 14.38 -1.77 12.22
N LEU A 20 13.74 -1.41 13.33
CA LEU A 20 13.34 -2.37 14.36
C LEU A 20 12.34 -3.42 13.83
N ALA A 21 11.41 -3.01 12.97
CA ALA A 21 10.49 -3.94 12.33
C ALA A 21 11.21 -4.94 11.41
N LEU A 22 12.25 -4.49 10.70
CA LEU A 22 13.12 -5.37 9.90
C LEU A 22 13.86 -6.36 10.80
N ALA A 23 14.52 -5.89 11.86
CA ALA A 23 15.24 -6.77 12.78
C ALA A 23 14.32 -7.83 13.42
N ARG A 24 13.09 -7.44 13.80
CA ARG A 24 12.07 -8.38 14.28
C ARG A 24 11.70 -9.42 13.22
N LYS A 25 11.48 -8.99 11.96
CA LYS A 25 11.18 -9.89 10.84
C LYS A 25 12.31 -10.90 10.63
N GLN A 26 13.54 -10.41 10.54
CA GLN A 26 14.74 -11.23 10.33
C GLN A 26 14.96 -12.24 11.47
N ARG A 27 14.70 -11.84 12.72
CA ARG A 27 14.71 -12.75 13.87
C ARG A 27 13.66 -13.86 13.72
N LEU A 28 12.41 -13.51 13.41
CA LEU A 28 11.33 -14.47 13.22
C LEU A 28 11.60 -15.45 12.06
N GLU A 29 12.27 -15.00 11.00
CA GLU A 29 12.67 -15.85 9.88
C GLU A 29 13.69 -16.91 10.30
N ARG A 30 14.69 -16.54 11.12
CA ARG A 30 15.67 -17.48 11.69
C ARG A 30 15.03 -18.46 12.68
N GLU A 31 14.18 -17.95 13.56
CA GLU A 31 13.46 -18.77 14.55
C GLU A 31 12.51 -19.78 13.90
N LYS A 32 11.98 -19.47 12.71
CA LYS A 32 11.08 -20.36 11.96
C LYS A 32 11.80 -21.62 11.45
N LEU A 33 13.11 -21.54 11.18
CA LEU A 33 13.92 -22.64 10.66
C LEU A 33 15.21 -22.78 11.49
N PRO A 34 15.12 -23.31 12.72
CA PRO A 34 16.25 -23.30 13.67
C PRO A 34 17.51 -24.00 13.15
N LEU A 35 17.36 -25.12 12.44
CA LEU A 35 18.47 -25.86 11.84
C LEU A 35 19.22 -25.07 10.76
N PHE A 36 18.57 -24.07 10.17
CA PHE A 36 19.14 -23.21 9.12
C PHE A 36 19.35 -21.78 9.63
N SER A 37 19.27 -21.54 10.94
CA SER A 37 19.25 -20.20 11.50
C SER A 37 20.52 -19.38 11.18
N GLU A 38 21.69 -20.03 11.16
CA GLU A 38 22.97 -19.43 10.79
C GLU A 38 23.03 -19.10 9.30
N MET A 39 22.67 -20.05 8.44
CA MET A 39 22.62 -19.86 6.98
C MET A 39 21.64 -18.73 6.60
N ILE A 40 20.48 -18.67 7.24
CA ILE A 40 19.50 -17.59 7.03
C ILE A 40 20.05 -16.25 7.54
N ALA A 41 20.82 -16.23 8.64
CA ALA A 41 21.44 -15.00 9.13
C ALA A 41 22.48 -14.47 8.15
N GLU A 42 23.25 -15.35 7.51
CA GLU A 42 24.26 -15.00 6.51
C GLU A 42 23.64 -14.42 5.23
N GLU A 43 22.53 -15.00 4.76
CA GLU A 43 21.80 -14.48 3.59
C GLU A 43 21.02 -13.19 3.87
N GLN A 44 20.78 -12.84 5.13
CA GLN A 44 19.97 -11.69 5.49
C GLN A 44 20.70 -10.37 5.18
N PRO A 45 20.12 -9.49 4.35
CA PRO A 45 20.73 -8.21 4.03
C PRO A 45 20.76 -7.28 5.24
N ASP A 46 21.74 -6.37 5.24
CA ASP A 46 21.85 -5.35 6.26
C ASP A 46 20.68 -4.35 6.21
N ALA A 47 20.52 -3.59 7.29
CA ALA A 47 19.39 -2.68 7.43
C ALA A 47 19.41 -1.54 6.41
N ASP A 48 20.58 -0.99 6.07
CA ASP A 48 20.71 0.15 5.17
C ASP A 48 20.34 -0.26 3.75
N THR A 49 20.84 -1.41 3.29
CA THR A 49 20.48 -2.00 1.98
C THR A 49 18.97 -2.20 1.85
N VAL A 50 18.32 -2.79 2.87
CA VAL A 50 16.88 -3.01 2.82
C VAL A 50 16.09 -1.70 2.84
N MET A 51 16.55 -0.69 3.59
CA MET A 51 15.85 0.61 3.62
C MET A 51 15.98 1.34 2.27
N ALA A 52 17.14 1.26 1.61
CA ALA A 52 17.33 1.79 0.27
C ALA A 52 16.39 1.12 -0.74
N GLN A 53 16.37 -0.22 -0.78
CA GLN A 53 15.47 -0.99 -1.64
C GLN A 53 13.99 -0.65 -1.37
N ARG A 54 13.60 -0.50 -0.10
CA ARG A 54 12.24 -0.10 0.27
C ARG A 54 11.90 1.31 -0.18
N ALA A 55 12.87 2.23 -0.18
CA ALA A 55 12.66 3.59 -0.67
C ALA A 55 12.37 3.61 -2.17
N GLU A 56 13.15 2.88 -2.97
CA GLU A 56 12.91 2.71 -4.41
C GLU A 56 11.55 2.08 -4.68
N GLN A 57 11.26 0.98 -3.98
CA GLN A 57 10.00 0.27 -4.12
C GLN A 57 8.80 1.15 -3.72
N ALA A 58 8.92 1.98 -2.69
CA ALA A 58 7.81 2.84 -2.24
C ALA A 58 7.23 3.70 -3.38
N VAL A 59 8.09 4.21 -4.28
CA VAL A 59 7.69 4.99 -5.45
C VAL A 59 6.87 4.14 -6.43
N ILE A 60 7.37 2.94 -6.75
CA ILE A 60 6.70 1.99 -7.65
C ILE A 60 5.35 1.56 -7.08
N TRP A 61 5.32 1.23 -5.79
CA TRP A 61 4.11 0.83 -5.07
C TRP A 61 3.07 1.95 -5.03
N GLU A 62 3.49 3.19 -4.83
CA GLU A 62 2.59 4.34 -4.86
C GLU A 62 1.96 4.50 -6.25
N GLN A 63 2.77 4.47 -7.31
CA GLN A 63 2.28 4.61 -8.68
C GLN A 63 1.32 3.48 -9.06
N ASN A 64 1.69 2.24 -8.75
CA ASN A 64 0.85 1.07 -9.00
C ASN A 64 -0.47 1.15 -8.23
N THR A 65 -0.44 1.60 -6.98
CA THR A 65 -1.65 1.75 -6.15
C THR A 65 -2.57 2.82 -6.73
N ARG A 66 -2.02 3.96 -7.14
CA ARG A 66 -2.78 5.05 -7.79
C ARG A 66 -3.37 4.57 -9.12
N GLY A 67 -2.58 3.89 -9.94
CA GLY A 67 -3.02 3.31 -11.22
C GLY A 67 -4.15 2.31 -11.04
N ARG A 68 -4.00 1.35 -10.11
CA ARG A 68 -5.04 0.37 -9.76
C ARG A 68 -6.32 1.05 -9.28
N ARG A 69 -6.20 2.08 -8.43
CA ARG A 69 -7.36 2.83 -7.94
C ARG A 69 -8.09 3.55 -9.07
N ALA A 70 -7.37 4.20 -9.96
CA ALA A 70 -7.94 4.86 -11.13
C ALA A 70 -8.62 3.85 -12.08
N ALA A 71 -7.99 2.70 -12.34
CA ALA A 71 -8.58 1.63 -13.14
C ALA A 71 -9.88 1.11 -12.54
N ASN A 72 -9.89 0.84 -11.23
CA ASN A 72 -11.10 0.41 -10.52
C ASN A 72 -12.21 1.47 -10.58
N TRP A 73 -11.86 2.75 -10.44
CA TRP A 73 -12.82 3.85 -10.55
C TRP A 73 -13.44 3.94 -11.95
N ARG A 74 -12.63 3.86 -13.01
CA ARG A 74 -13.13 3.84 -14.39
C ARG A 74 -14.04 2.64 -14.62
N ARG A 75 -13.63 1.44 -14.19
CA ARG A 75 -14.44 0.21 -14.28
C ARG A 75 -15.78 0.36 -13.57
N ALA A 76 -15.79 0.90 -12.35
CA ALA A 76 -17.01 1.13 -11.60
C ALA A 76 -17.93 2.14 -12.30
N ARG A 77 -17.37 3.22 -12.86
CA ARG A 77 -18.13 4.19 -13.65
C ARG A 77 -18.71 3.59 -14.92
N SER A 78 -17.91 2.87 -15.71
CA SER A 78 -18.42 2.21 -16.92
C SER A 78 -19.60 1.28 -16.61
N ARG A 79 -19.53 0.53 -15.50
CA ARG A 79 -20.66 -0.29 -15.02
C ARG A 79 -21.86 0.58 -14.62
N LEU A 80 -21.63 1.65 -13.87
CA LEU A 80 -22.68 2.57 -13.43
C LEU A 80 -23.43 3.19 -14.62
N PHE A 81 -22.71 3.61 -15.67
CA PHE A 81 -23.30 4.20 -16.87
C PHE A 81 -23.93 3.17 -17.82
N ALA A 82 -23.59 1.89 -17.69
CA ALA A 82 -24.23 0.82 -18.46
C ALA A 82 -25.61 0.44 -17.91
N TYR A 83 -25.95 0.81 -16.68
CA TYR A 83 -27.32 0.69 -16.18
C TYR A 83 -28.20 1.75 -16.84
N GLY A 84 -29.43 1.36 -17.21
CA GLY A 84 -30.43 2.29 -17.75
C GLY A 84 -30.89 3.32 -16.72
N ASP A 85 -31.57 4.37 -17.21
CA ASP A 85 -32.08 5.48 -16.37
C ASP A 85 -33.09 5.04 -15.31
N ASN A 86 -33.67 3.84 -15.46
CA ASN A 86 -34.56 3.21 -14.49
C ASN A 86 -33.89 2.88 -13.14
N ILE A 87 -32.57 2.71 -13.11
CA ILE A 87 -31.80 2.44 -11.88
C ILE A 87 -31.07 3.70 -11.42
N ARG A 88 -30.70 4.59 -12.36
CA ARG A 88 -30.03 5.87 -12.10
C ARG A 88 -31.05 6.96 -11.77
N ARG A 89 -31.93 6.77 -10.78
CA ARG A 89 -32.88 7.82 -10.36
C ARG A 89 -32.09 9.08 -9.98
N ASN A 90 -32.14 10.09 -10.85
CA ASN A 90 -31.46 11.37 -10.66
C ASN A 90 -32.30 12.23 -9.71
N PRO A 91 -31.82 12.61 -8.51
CA PRO A 91 -32.62 13.42 -7.58
C PRO A 91 -32.82 14.89 -8.04
N ALA A 92 -32.30 15.28 -9.21
CA ALA A 92 -32.42 16.64 -9.75
C ALA A 92 -33.59 16.78 -10.75
N GLY A 93 -34.78 16.28 -10.40
CA GLY A 93 -35.94 16.29 -11.28
C GLY A 93 -37.25 16.18 -10.52
N THR A 94 -37.48 17.09 -9.57
CA THR A 94 -38.82 17.37 -9.03
C THR A 94 -38.84 18.82 -8.52
N LEU A 95 -38.94 19.75 -9.47
CA LEU A 95 -39.49 21.08 -9.25
C LEU A 95 -40.41 21.35 -10.44
N GLU A 96 -41.64 20.85 -10.35
CA GLU A 96 -42.84 21.49 -10.87
C GLU A 96 -43.87 21.52 -9.75
#